data_AF-A0A8C4NM77-F1
#
_entry.id   AF-A0A8C4NM77-F1
#
_cell.length_a   1.000
_cell.length_b   1.000
_cell.length_c   1.000
_cell.angle_alpha   90.00
_cell.angle_beta   90.00
_cell.angle_gamma   90.00
#
_symmetry.space_group_name_H-M   'P 1'
#
loop_
_entity.id
_entity.type
_entity.pdbx_description
1 polymer ?
#
loop_
_entity_poly.entity_id
_entity_poly.type
_entity_poly.pdbx_seq_one_letter_code
_entity_poly.pdbx_strand_id
1 'polypeptide(L)'
;MSLLRPVCKLCLSVRSVREITRSLRLAIATALEGTPGPVFLELPIDVLYPYSIVCRELAPQASHRPASRPPSLSQRMVTWYLKRHLNNLFAGAWTSRPLGPLPLSRPLAHPRDLDTSAAILDKAQRPLLLLGSQVMLPPTTAVKLRDAIEQLGFPCYLGGMARGLLGRSNVLHIRHNRRAALRQADAIVLAGNAPPHQPHHSFPPSLNIGPPSLPPSWSPLHCHRHSISLTQRIHS
;
A
#
# COMPACT_ATOMS: atom_id res chain seq x y z
N MET A 1 -16.74 2.77 11.58
CA MET A 1 -15.90 2.39 10.41
C MET A 1 -16.13 3.22 9.14
N SER A 2 -17.30 3.86 8.95
CA SER A 2 -17.63 4.63 7.73
C SER A 2 -16.70 5.83 7.49
N LEU A 3 -16.22 6.49 8.54
CA LEU A 3 -15.36 7.68 8.43
C LEU A 3 -13.94 7.39 7.89
N LEU A 4 -13.38 6.21 8.17
CA LEU A 4 -11.99 5.87 7.79
C LEU A 4 -11.91 5.14 6.45
N ARG A 5 -13.04 4.60 5.97
CA ARG A 5 -13.13 3.91 4.69
C ARG A 5 -12.65 4.72 3.47
N PRO A 6 -12.88 6.06 3.36
CA PRO A 6 -12.35 6.83 2.24
C PRO A 6 -10.84 7.13 2.34
N VAL A 7 -10.24 7.00 3.52
CA VAL A 7 -8.83 7.37 3.76
C VAL A 7 -7.91 6.16 3.74
N CYS A 8 -8.39 5.01 4.19
CA CYS A 8 -7.60 3.79 4.31
C CYS A 8 -7.86 2.81 3.16
N LYS A 9 -6.83 2.08 2.74
CA LYS A 9 -6.96 0.99 1.77
C LYS A 9 -7.85 -0.14 2.28
N LEU A 10 -7.83 -0.34 3.60
CA LEU A 10 -8.56 -1.40 4.28
C LEU A 10 -8.95 -0.94 5.69
N CYS A 11 -10.16 -1.28 6.12
CA CYS A 11 -10.65 -1.07 7.48
C CYS A 11 -11.22 -2.40 8.00
N LEU A 12 -10.67 -2.93 9.09
CA LEU A 12 -11.08 -4.19 9.72
C LEU A 12 -11.32 -4.00 11.21
N SER A 13 -12.19 -4.85 11.78
CA SER A 13 -12.45 -4.93 13.22
C SER A 13 -12.41 -6.39 13.65
N VAL A 14 -11.64 -6.70 14.69
CA VAL A 14 -11.42 -8.07 15.17
C VAL A 14 -12.51 -8.46 16.16
N ARG A 15 -13.14 -9.63 15.96
CA ARG A 15 -14.24 -10.10 16.85
C ARG A 15 -13.82 -11.16 17.84
N SER A 16 -12.70 -11.84 17.61
CA SER A 16 -12.22 -12.94 18.44
C SER A 16 -10.70 -13.00 18.46
N VAL A 17 -10.11 -13.55 19.52
CA VAL A 17 -8.65 -13.59 19.71
C VAL A 17 -7.96 -14.35 18.57
N ARG A 18 -8.59 -15.41 18.08
CA ARG A 18 -8.10 -16.18 16.94
C ARG A 18 -7.93 -15.34 15.66
N GLU A 19 -8.75 -14.31 15.46
CA GLU A 19 -8.72 -13.49 14.26
C GLU A 19 -7.59 -12.47 14.25
N ILE A 20 -7.03 -12.11 15.42
CA ILE A 20 -5.98 -11.08 15.54
C ILE A 20 -4.84 -11.35 14.56
N THR A 21 -4.25 -12.54 14.61
CA THR A 21 -3.10 -12.89 13.75
C THR A 21 -3.45 -12.80 12.27
N ARG A 22 -4.64 -13.29 11.87
CA ARG A 22 -5.08 -13.28 10.48
C ARG A 22 -5.32 -11.85 9.99
N SER A 23 -6.03 -11.05 10.78
CA SER A 23 -6.38 -9.68 10.44
C SER A 23 -5.15 -8.78 10.39
N LEU A 24 -4.19 -8.98 11.30
CA LEU A 24 -2.92 -8.26 11.29
C LEU A 24 -2.07 -8.61 10.06
N ARG A 25 -1.94 -9.91 9.74
CA ARG A 25 -1.21 -10.36 8.54
C ARG A 25 -1.82 -9.80 7.26
N LEU A 26 -3.15 -9.82 7.15
CA LEU A 26 -3.87 -9.23 6.04
C LEU A 26 -3.65 -7.71 5.99
N ALA A 27 -3.77 -7.02 7.11
CA ALA A 27 -3.57 -5.57 7.18
C ALA A 27 -2.18 -5.15 6.72
N ILE A 28 -1.13 -5.84 7.18
CA ILE A 28 0.25 -5.59 6.75
C ILE A 28 0.41 -5.88 5.25
N ALA A 29 -0.14 -7.00 4.77
CA ALA A 29 -0.04 -7.37 3.37
C ALA A 29 -0.70 -6.31 2.46
N THR A 30 -1.93 -5.92 2.77
CA THR A 30 -2.66 -4.88 2.03
C THR A 30 -1.99 -3.51 2.14
N ALA A 31 -1.36 -3.19 3.27
CA ALA A 31 -0.62 -1.94 3.43
C ALA A 31 0.59 -1.86 2.49
N LEU A 32 1.24 -2.99 2.22
CA LEU A 32 2.45 -3.09 1.39
C LEU A 32 2.19 -3.44 -0.08
N GLU A 33 1.05 -4.06 -0.40
CA GLU A 33 0.72 -4.50 -1.74
C GLU A 33 0.35 -3.34 -2.68
N GLY A 34 0.86 -3.37 -3.91
CA GLY A 34 0.66 -2.30 -4.88
C GLY A 34 1.30 -0.99 -4.41
N THR A 35 0.53 0.10 -4.37
CA THR A 35 0.98 1.36 -3.79
C THR A 35 0.87 1.30 -2.26
N PRO A 36 1.98 1.49 -1.51
CA PRO A 36 1.94 1.47 -0.06
C PRO A 36 0.99 2.54 0.50
N GLY A 37 0.19 2.19 1.51
CA GLY A 37 -0.80 3.11 2.07
C GLY A 37 -1.39 2.67 3.40
N PRO A 38 -2.16 3.55 4.05
CA PRO A 38 -2.68 3.32 5.39
C PRO A 38 -3.76 2.24 5.43
N VAL A 39 -3.74 1.46 6.51
CA VAL A 39 -4.75 0.45 6.84
C VAL A 39 -5.18 0.66 8.28
N PHE A 40 -6.47 0.51 8.54
CA PHE A 40 -7.05 0.65 9.87
C PHE A 40 -7.48 -0.72 10.41
N LEU A 41 -7.00 -1.08 11.59
CA LEU A 41 -7.36 -2.30 12.30
C LEU A 41 -7.84 -1.93 13.70
N GLU A 42 -9.10 -2.23 13.99
CA GLU A 42 -9.70 -2.07 15.30
C GLU A 42 -9.58 -3.35 16.13
N LEU A 43 -9.08 -3.20 17.36
CA LEU A 43 -8.95 -4.27 18.35
C LEU A 43 -9.80 -3.91 19.57
N PRO A 44 -10.99 -4.51 19.74
CA PRO A 44 -11.83 -4.27 20.91
C PRO A 44 -11.12 -4.64 22.21
N ILE A 45 -11.45 -3.95 23.29
CA ILE A 45 -10.77 -4.10 24.58
C ILE A 45 -10.89 -5.53 25.15
N ASP A 46 -12.03 -6.17 24.92
CA ASP A 46 -12.32 -7.53 25.38
C ASP A 46 -11.40 -8.58 24.74
N VAL A 47 -10.82 -8.26 23.58
CA VAL A 47 -9.88 -9.12 22.84
C VAL A 47 -8.44 -8.92 23.33
N LEU A 48 -8.13 -7.76 23.90
CA LEU A 48 -6.78 -7.41 24.37
C LEU A 48 -6.51 -7.83 25.81
N TYR A 49 -7.55 -7.89 26.64
CA TYR A 49 -7.39 -8.27 28.04
C TYR A 49 -7.31 -9.80 28.23
N PRO A 50 -6.55 -10.26 29.25
CA PRO A 50 -6.46 -11.68 29.58
C PRO A 50 -7.82 -12.24 30.02
N TYR A 51 -8.03 -13.53 29.73
CA TYR A 51 -9.27 -14.25 30.00
C TYR A 51 -9.79 -14.05 31.42
N SER A 52 -8.91 -14.03 32.43
CA SER A 52 -9.28 -13.88 33.83
C SER A 52 -9.96 -12.53 34.15
N ILE A 53 -9.48 -11.44 33.57
CA ILE A 53 -10.04 -10.10 33.76
C ILE A 53 -11.39 -10.01 33.05
N VAL A 54 -11.43 -10.44 31.79
CA VAL A 54 -12.65 -10.39 30.96
C VAL A 54 -13.74 -11.27 31.57
N CYS A 55 -13.40 -12.43 32.11
CA CYS A 55 -14.35 -13.28 32.83
C CYS A 55 -14.84 -12.65 34.13
N ARG A 56 -13.98 -11.94 34.88
CA ARG A 56 -14.38 -11.27 36.13
C ARG A 56 -15.35 -10.12 35.86
N GLU A 57 -15.13 -9.34 34.81
CA GLU A 57 -16.00 -8.21 34.44
C GLU A 57 -17.31 -8.68 33.79
N LEU A 58 -17.26 -9.72 32.94
CA LEU A 58 -18.45 -10.24 32.24
C LEU A 58 -19.23 -11.27 33.05
N ALA A 59 -18.66 -11.90 34.07
CA ALA A 59 -19.44 -12.70 35.00
C ALA A 59 -20.21 -11.72 35.91
N PRO A 60 -21.53 -11.58 35.74
CA PRO A 60 -22.28 -10.60 36.50
C PRO A 60 -22.23 -10.98 37.97
N GLN A 61 -21.48 -10.21 38.76
CA GLN A 61 -21.66 -10.03 40.21
C GLN A 61 -22.15 -11.29 40.95
N ALA A 62 -21.49 -12.42 40.75
CA ALA A 62 -21.63 -13.58 41.65
C ALA A 62 -21.10 -13.24 43.06
N SER A 63 -20.33 -12.15 43.16
CA SER A 63 -19.72 -11.61 44.36
C SER A 63 -20.65 -10.79 45.28
N HIS A 64 -21.81 -10.31 44.81
CA HIS A 64 -22.71 -9.46 45.62
C HIS A 64 -24.07 -10.08 45.95
N ARG A 65 -24.26 -11.38 45.71
CA ARG A 65 -25.55 -12.06 45.94
C ARG A 65 -25.51 -12.95 47.18
N PRO A 66 -26.37 -12.75 48.19
CA PRO A 66 -26.52 -13.70 49.28
C PRO A 66 -27.01 -15.04 48.71
N ALA A 67 -26.47 -16.15 49.23
CA ALA A 67 -26.62 -17.51 48.74
C ALA A 67 -28.06 -18.10 48.80
N SER A 68 -29.08 -17.28 49.08
CA SER A 68 -30.41 -17.73 49.51
C SER A 68 -31.53 -17.66 48.46
N ARG A 69 -31.29 -17.21 47.22
CA ARG A 69 -32.35 -17.12 46.18
C ARG A 69 -31.95 -17.75 44.84
N PRO A 70 -32.74 -18.68 44.27
CA PRO A 70 -32.44 -19.26 42.97
C PRO A 70 -32.44 -18.18 41.87
N PRO A 71 -31.57 -18.31 40.85
CA PRO A 71 -31.48 -17.33 39.78
C PRO A 71 -32.78 -17.33 38.95
N SER A 72 -33.25 -16.14 38.61
CA SER A 72 -34.38 -15.96 37.69
C SER A 72 -34.08 -16.59 36.32
N LEU A 73 -35.11 -17.05 35.60
CA LEU A 73 -34.96 -17.59 34.24
C LEU A 73 -34.24 -16.61 33.30
N SER A 74 -34.54 -15.30 33.41
CA SER A 74 -33.85 -14.26 32.65
C SER A 74 -32.37 -14.17 32.99
N GLN A 75 -32.00 -14.34 34.26
CA GLN A 75 -30.61 -14.33 34.72
C GLN A 75 -29.85 -15.57 34.25
N ARG A 76 -30.51 -16.74 34.21
CA ARG A 76 -29.91 -17.96 33.64
C ARG A 76 -29.61 -17.79 32.15
N MET A 77 -30.53 -17.17 31.40
CA MET A 77 -30.31 -16.87 29.98
C MET A 77 -29.18 -15.87 29.75
N VAL A 78 -29.13 -14.77 30.53
CA VAL A 78 -28.04 -13.79 30.44
C VAL A 78 -26.69 -14.43 30.79
N THR A 79 -26.64 -15.25 31.85
CA THR A 79 -25.41 -15.97 32.24
C THR A 79 -24.96 -16.93 31.16
N TRP A 80 -25.90 -17.66 30.54
CA TRP A 80 -25.60 -18.56 29.42
C TRP A 80 -25.07 -17.79 28.21
N TYR A 81 -25.69 -16.65 27.85
CA TYR A 81 -25.25 -15.79 26.75
C TYR A 81 -23.83 -15.26 26.98
N LEU A 82 -23.53 -14.74 28.17
CA LEU A 82 -22.21 -14.20 28.52
C LEU A 82 -21.14 -15.30 28.49
N LYS A 83 -21.44 -16.48 29.03
CA LYS A 83 -20.55 -17.64 28.96
C LYS A 83 -20.31 -18.08 27.51
N ARG A 84 -21.35 -18.09 26.67
CA ARG A 84 -21.22 -18.40 25.24
C ARG A 84 -20.39 -17.35 24.50
N HIS A 85 -20.57 -16.07 24.82
CA HIS A 85 -19.82 -14.97 24.24
C HIS A 85 -18.33 -15.06 24.60
N LEU A 86 -18.01 -15.25 25.90
CA LEU A 86 -16.65 -15.48 26.39
C LEU A 86 -15.98 -16.67 25.70
N ASN A 87 -16.69 -17.80 25.62
CA ASN A 87 -16.18 -18.99 24.95
C ASN A 87 -15.89 -18.73 23.47
N ASN A 88 -16.72 -17.95 22.78
CA ASN A 88 -16.52 -17.60 21.38
C ASN A 88 -15.37 -16.60 21.20
N LEU A 89 -15.22 -15.64 22.12
CA LEU A 89 -14.17 -14.62 22.08
C LEU A 89 -12.77 -15.25 22.18
N PHE A 90 -12.60 -16.20 23.09
CA PHE A 90 -11.34 -16.91 23.33
C PHE A 90 -11.24 -18.27 22.59
N ALA A 91 -12.21 -18.60 21.74
CA ALA A 91 -12.21 -19.86 20.99
C ALA A 91 -10.93 -19.98 20.14
N GLY A 92 -10.09 -20.97 20.45
CA GLY A 92 -8.84 -21.21 19.71
C GLY A 92 -7.80 -20.10 19.86
N ALA A 93 -7.87 -19.31 20.94
CA ALA A 93 -6.89 -18.27 21.26
C ALA A 93 -5.46 -18.83 21.42
N TRP A 94 -5.35 -20.02 22.02
CA TRP A 94 -4.07 -20.65 22.38
C TRP A 94 -3.54 -21.60 21.30
N THR A 95 -4.20 -21.65 20.14
CA THR A 95 -3.73 -22.48 19.02
C THR A 95 -2.61 -21.76 18.30
N SER A 96 -1.44 -22.38 18.21
CA SER A 96 -0.31 -21.84 17.47
C SER A 96 -0.66 -21.62 16.00
N ARG A 97 -0.28 -20.46 15.45
CA ARG A 97 -0.53 -20.06 14.07
C ARG A 97 0.74 -19.49 13.46
N PRO A 98 0.93 -19.63 12.14
CA PRO A 98 2.05 -18.99 11.46
C PRO A 98 1.94 -17.46 11.59
N LEU A 99 2.99 -16.86 12.18
CA LEU A 99 3.12 -15.42 12.42
C LEU A 99 3.80 -14.66 11.26
N GLY A 100 4.30 -15.38 10.25
CA GLY A 100 5.03 -14.77 9.12
C GLY A 100 4.16 -13.85 8.24
N PRO A 101 4.76 -12.89 7.53
CA PRO A 101 4.04 -12.03 6.59
C PRO A 101 3.37 -12.88 5.50
N LEU A 102 2.28 -12.37 4.91
CA LEU A 102 1.72 -12.99 3.70
C LEU A 102 2.65 -12.72 2.52
N PRO A 103 2.78 -13.66 1.57
CA PRO A 103 3.54 -13.42 0.36
C PRO A 103 2.94 -12.24 -0.40
N LEU A 104 3.80 -11.29 -0.78
CA LEU A 104 3.40 -10.12 -1.55
C LEU A 104 3.61 -10.39 -3.02
N SER A 105 2.54 -10.31 -3.81
CA SER A 105 2.61 -10.38 -5.26
C SER A 105 3.07 -9.04 -5.81
N ARG A 106 4.33 -8.98 -6.25
CA ARG A 106 4.84 -7.81 -6.97
C ARG A 106 4.60 -8.05 -8.45
N PRO A 107 3.81 -7.21 -9.15
CA PRO A 107 3.76 -7.32 -10.59
C PRO A 107 5.20 -7.13 -11.10
N LEU A 108 5.62 -7.95 -12.07
CA LEU A 108 6.84 -7.75 -12.86
C LEU A 108 6.43 -7.24 -14.23
N ALA A 109 7.29 -6.42 -14.85
CA ALA A 109 7.02 -5.89 -16.17
C ALA A 109 7.03 -7.04 -17.18
N HIS A 110 6.14 -6.97 -18.17
CA HIS A 110 6.11 -8.00 -19.21
C HIS A 110 7.38 -7.86 -20.07
N PRO A 111 8.07 -8.96 -20.45
CA PRO A 111 9.33 -8.88 -21.20
C PRO A 111 9.22 -8.02 -22.48
N ARG A 112 8.12 -8.17 -23.22
CA ARG A 112 7.86 -7.36 -24.43
C ARG A 112 7.83 -5.84 -24.17
N ASP A 113 7.31 -5.41 -23.01
CA ASP A 113 7.24 -3.99 -22.67
C ASP A 113 8.63 -3.46 -22.32
N LEU A 114 9.47 -4.31 -21.69
CA LEU A 114 10.87 -4.00 -21.41
C LEU A 114 11.68 -3.87 -22.70
N ASP A 115 11.52 -4.82 -23.63
CA ASP A 115 12.21 -4.80 -24.94
C ASP A 115 11.82 -3.56 -25.74
N THR A 116 10.52 -3.23 -25.77
CA THR A 116 10.02 -2.03 -26.44
C THR A 116 10.59 -0.76 -25.81
N SER A 117 10.60 -0.68 -24.48
CA SER A 117 11.15 0.45 -23.74
C SER A 117 12.65 0.62 -23.98
N ALA A 118 13.40 -0.49 -24.02
CA ALA A 118 14.82 -0.49 -24.31
C ALA A 118 15.10 -0.01 -25.74
N ALA A 119 14.37 -0.52 -26.74
CA ALA A 119 14.53 -0.11 -28.13
C ALA A 119 14.20 1.37 -28.37
N ILE A 120 13.29 1.92 -27.57
CA ILE A 120 12.98 3.36 -27.57
C ILE A 120 14.15 4.17 -27.01
N LEU A 121 14.69 3.75 -25.87
CA LEU A 121 15.78 4.47 -25.20
C LEU A 121 17.08 4.39 -26.00
N ASP A 122 17.33 3.29 -26.70
CA ASP A 122 18.48 3.11 -27.59
C ASP A 122 18.47 4.09 -28.77
N LYS A 123 17.28 4.43 -29.29
CA LYS A 123 17.10 5.39 -30.39
C LYS A 123 17.04 6.85 -29.92
N ALA A 124 16.94 7.10 -28.62
CA ALA A 124 16.77 8.44 -28.08
C ALA A 124 18.11 9.19 -28.07
N GLN A 125 18.15 10.38 -28.65
CA GLN A 125 19.32 11.26 -28.62
C GLN A 125 19.34 12.17 -27.38
N ARG A 126 18.18 12.46 -26.79
CA ARG A 126 18.05 13.35 -25.63
C ARG A 126 17.14 12.74 -24.55
N PRO A 127 17.47 11.53 -24.03
CA PRO A 127 16.67 10.86 -23.02
C PRO A 127 16.68 11.64 -21.70
N LEU A 128 15.56 11.64 -20.98
CA LEU A 128 15.43 12.32 -19.70
C LEU A 128 14.71 11.45 -18.67
N LEU A 129 15.28 11.34 -17.46
CA LEU A 129 14.64 10.66 -16.33
C LEU A 129 13.89 11.68 -15.46
N LEU A 130 12.65 11.35 -15.09
CA LEU A 130 11.89 12.10 -14.08
C LEU A 130 11.46 11.15 -12.98
N LEU A 131 12.03 11.37 -11.79
CA LEU A 131 11.86 10.49 -10.63
C LEU A 131 11.03 11.20 -9.56
N GLY A 132 9.85 10.66 -9.26
CA GLY A 132 8.96 11.13 -8.20
C GLY A 132 9.22 10.49 -6.84
N SER A 133 8.45 10.88 -5.83
CA SER A 133 8.65 10.39 -4.45
C SER A 133 8.49 8.88 -4.29
N GLN A 134 7.69 8.20 -5.13
CA GLN A 134 7.42 6.78 -4.96
C GLN A 134 8.60 5.88 -5.34
N VAL A 135 9.63 6.39 -6.04
CA VAL A 135 10.84 5.60 -6.34
C VAL A 135 11.63 5.25 -5.08
N MET A 136 11.41 5.99 -3.99
CA MET A 136 12.05 5.75 -2.70
C MET A 136 11.35 4.65 -1.88
N LEU A 137 10.20 4.16 -2.36
CA LEU A 137 9.45 3.11 -1.68
C LEU A 137 10.05 1.73 -1.99
N PRO A 138 9.95 0.77 -1.06
CA PRO A 138 10.33 -0.61 -1.32
C PRO A 138 9.56 -1.15 -2.52
N PRO A 139 10.15 -2.09 -3.30
CA PRO A 139 11.22 -2.99 -2.87
C PRO A 139 12.64 -2.57 -3.23
N THR A 140 12.80 -1.60 -4.11
CA THR A 140 14.12 -1.20 -4.61
C THR A 140 14.75 -0.26 -3.59
N THR A 141 15.94 -0.60 -3.10
CA THR A 141 16.69 0.27 -2.19
C THR A 141 17.21 1.50 -2.96
N ALA A 142 17.26 2.65 -2.29
CA ALA A 142 17.82 3.88 -2.83
C ALA A 142 19.22 3.69 -3.44
N VAL A 143 20.07 2.87 -2.81
CA VAL A 143 21.42 2.55 -3.32
C VAL A 143 21.36 1.87 -4.68
N LYS A 144 20.58 0.78 -4.81
CA LYS A 144 20.41 0.06 -6.09
C LYS A 144 19.84 0.95 -7.18
N LEU A 145 18.89 1.81 -6.81
CA LEU A 145 18.29 2.75 -7.75
C LEU A 145 19.31 3.80 -8.22
N ARG A 146 20.09 4.38 -7.31
CA ARG A 146 21.18 5.30 -7.65
C ARG A 146 22.17 4.64 -8.60
N ASP A 147 22.64 3.44 -8.26
CA ASP A 147 23.64 2.74 -9.07
C ASP A 147 23.09 2.45 -10.49
N ALA A 148 21.81 2.09 -10.62
CA ALA A 148 21.16 1.91 -11.92
C ALA A 148 21.04 3.22 -12.71
N ILE A 149 20.75 4.35 -12.05
CA ILE A 149 20.69 5.67 -12.72
C ILE A 149 22.08 6.08 -13.20
N GLU A 150 23.11 5.86 -12.38
CA GLU A 150 24.49 6.16 -12.74
C GLU A 150 24.98 5.29 -13.90
N GLN A 151 24.57 4.02 -13.97
CA GLN A 151 24.84 3.14 -15.11
C GLN A 151 24.12 3.57 -16.39
N LEU A 152 22.87 4.05 -16.28
CA LEU A 152 22.13 4.58 -17.44
C LEU A 152 22.75 5.88 -17.98
N GLY A 153 23.37 6.69 -17.11
CA GLY A 153 24.04 7.93 -17.51
C GLY A 153 23.11 9.02 -18.04
N PHE A 154 21.79 8.87 -17.90
CA PHE A 154 20.82 9.84 -18.39
C PHE A 154 20.66 11.03 -17.45
N PRO A 155 20.44 12.25 -17.99
CA PRO A 155 20.09 13.40 -17.17
C PRO A 155 18.77 13.15 -16.44
N CYS A 156 18.69 13.57 -15.19
CA CYS A 156 17.54 13.29 -14.33
C CYS A 156 17.05 14.50 -13.53
N TYR A 157 15.75 14.52 -13.30
CA TYR A 157 15.08 15.43 -12.38
C TYR A 157 14.49 14.63 -11.22
N LEU A 158 14.87 15.03 -10.00
CA LEU A 158 14.39 14.41 -8.78
C LEU A 158 13.28 15.27 -8.15
N GLY A 159 12.13 14.67 -7.85
CA GLY A 159 10.97 15.31 -7.25
C GLY A 159 10.70 14.83 -5.83
N GLY A 160 10.10 15.71 -5.01
CA GLY A 160 9.60 15.36 -3.68
C GLY A 160 10.67 14.75 -2.77
N MET A 161 10.41 13.52 -2.30
CA MET A 161 11.30 12.75 -1.41
C MET A 161 12.53 12.20 -2.14
N ALA A 162 12.49 12.09 -3.47
CA ALA A 162 13.61 11.56 -4.25
C ALA A 162 14.76 12.57 -4.43
N ARG A 163 14.60 13.84 -4.05
CA ARG A 163 15.59 14.92 -4.24
C ARG A 163 16.98 14.63 -3.67
N GLY A 164 17.07 13.80 -2.63
CA GLY A 164 18.32 13.41 -2.01
C GLY A 164 19.02 12.19 -2.62
N LEU A 165 18.37 11.49 -3.56
CA LEU A 165 18.79 10.15 -4.03
C LEU A 165 20.22 10.12 -4.60
N LEU A 166 20.59 11.12 -5.40
CA LEU A 166 21.89 11.18 -6.08
C LEU A 166 22.93 12.05 -5.36
N GLY A 167 22.58 12.66 -4.22
CA GLY A 167 23.46 13.58 -3.52
C GLY A 167 23.61 14.95 -4.19
N ARG A 168 24.51 15.79 -3.64
CA ARG A 168 24.65 17.21 -4.01
C ARG A 168 25.50 17.45 -5.25
N SER A 169 26.47 16.59 -5.54
CA SER A 169 27.51 16.81 -6.55
C SER A 169 27.35 15.94 -7.80
N ASN A 170 26.29 15.13 -7.89
CA ASN A 170 26.10 14.27 -9.05
C ASN A 170 25.73 15.08 -10.30
N VAL A 171 26.52 14.91 -11.36
CA VAL A 171 26.42 15.63 -12.64
C VAL A 171 25.12 15.31 -13.38
N LEU A 172 24.56 14.11 -13.17
CA LEU A 172 23.32 13.67 -13.80
C LEU A 172 22.09 14.41 -13.24
N HIS A 173 22.18 14.97 -12.03
CA HIS A 173 21.04 15.62 -11.38
C HIS A 173 20.91 17.09 -11.80
N ILE A 174 19.93 17.36 -12.67
CA ILE A 174 19.60 18.72 -13.09
C ILE A 174 18.58 19.32 -12.12
N ARG A 175 18.86 20.51 -11.57
CA ARG A 175 17.98 21.19 -10.61
C ARG A 175 17.10 22.27 -11.22
N HIS A 176 17.61 22.94 -12.25
CA HIS A 176 16.98 24.09 -12.89
C HIS A 176 16.49 23.74 -14.29
N ASN A 177 15.78 24.67 -14.92
CA ASN A 177 15.36 24.60 -16.32
C ASN A 177 14.51 23.36 -16.71
N ARG A 178 13.83 22.73 -15.75
CA ARG A 178 12.99 21.53 -15.95
C ARG A 178 12.02 21.66 -17.12
N ARG A 179 11.39 22.83 -17.26
CA ARG A 179 10.40 23.06 -18.33
C ARG A 179 11.02 23.05 -19.73
N ALA A 180 12.22 23.61 -19.90
CA ALA A 180 12.89 23.60 -21.19
C ALA A 180 13.44 22.21 -21.52
N ALA A 181 14.03 21.52 -20.53
CA ALA A 181 14.53 20.15 -20.70
C ALA A 181 13.41 19.19 -21.12
N LEU A 182 12.23 19.27 -20.48
CA LEU A 182 11.05 18.48 -20.87
C LEU A 182 10.55 18.79 -22.29
N ARG A 183 10.74 20.02 -22.80
CA ARG A 183 10.35 20.37 -24.18
C ARG A 183 11.35 19.90 -25.22
N GLN A 184 12.62 19.78 -24.84
CA GLN A 184 13.73 19.40 -25.71
C GLN A 184 13.99 17.88 -25.72
N ALA A 185 13.55 17.16 -24.69
CA ALA A 185 13.65 15.70 -24.64
C ALA A 185 12.83 15.05 -25.76
N ASP A 186 13.35 13.94 -26.28
CA ASP A 186 12.71 13.08 -27.28
C ASP A 186 12.13 11.80 -26.65
N ALA A 187 12.74 11.31 -25.57
CA ALA A 187 12.22 10.25 -24.71
C ALA A 187 12.27 10.66 -23.24
N ILE A 188 11.18 10.40 -22.51
CA ILE A 188 11.09 10.66 -21.07
C ILE A 188 10.70 9.37 -20.36
N VAL A 189 11.51 8.98 -19.36
CA VAL A 189 11.21 7.89 -18.43
C VAL A 189 10.66 8.50 -17.16
N LEU A 190 9.39 8.21 -16.87
CA LEU A 190 8.72 8.64 -15.66
C LEU A 190 8.72 7.48 -14.68
N ALA A 191 9.30 7.67 -13.49
CA ALA A 191 9.26 6.64 -12.46
C ALA A 191 8.83 7.21 -11.11
N GLY A 192 7.93 6.51 -10.43
CA GLY A 192 7.49 6.86 -9.08
C GLY A 192 6.74 8.20 -8.97
N ASN A 193 6.16 8.64 -10.07
CA ASN A 193 5.16 9.70 -10.11
C ASN A 193 3.79 9.05 -9.96
N ALA A 194 2.99 9.51 -9.00
CA ALA A 194 1.71 8.88 -8.70
C ALA A 194 0.78 8.91 -9.93
N PRO A 195 0.36 7.74 -10.47
CA PRO A 195 -0.84 7.71 -11.28
C PRO A 195 -2.04 8.02 -10.39
N PRO A 196 -3.13 8.61 -10.94
CA PRO A 196 -4.34 8.85 -10.17
C PRO A 196 -4.85 7.53 -9.55
N HIS A 197 -5.32 7.60 -8.30
CA HIS A 197 -5.89 6.47 -7.59
C HIS A 197 -7.10 5.94 -8.36
N GLN A 198 -6.96 4.81 -9.06
CA GLN A 198 -8.09 4.12 -9.67
C GLN A 198 -8.79 3.28 -8.58
N PRO A 199 -10.03 3.60 -8.19
CA PRO A 199 -10.77 2.75 -7.26
C PRO A 199 -11.01 1.37 -7.91
N HIS A 200 -10.98 0.32 -7.10
CA HIS A 200 -11.23 -1.07 -7.50
C HIS A 200 -12.66 -1.37 -8.03
N HIS A 201 -13.46 -0.36 -8.35
CA HIS A 201 -14.76 -0.56 -9.00
C HIS A 201 -14.61 -0.52 -10.52
N SER A 202 -14.91 -1.67 -11.11
CA SER A 202 -14.99 -1.96 -12.54
C SER A 202 -15.56 -0.78 -13.35
N PHE A 203 -14.71 -0.07 -14.07
CA PHE A 203 -15.10 0.80 -15.18
C PHE A 203 -14.28 0.39 -16.41
N PRO A 204 -14.88 0.39 -17.62
CA PRO A 204 -14.22 -0.03 -18.85
C PRO A 204 -13.04 0.88 -19.20
N PRO A 205 -12.06 0.38 -20.00
CA PRO A 205 -10.84 1.09 -20.29
C PRO A 205 -11.08 2.11 -21.42
N SER A 206 -11.57 3.29 -21.08
CA SER A 206 -11.59 4.41 -22.02
C SER A 206 -11.77 5.75 -21.32
N LEU A 207 -10.70 6.25 -20.71
CA LEU A 207 -10.54 7.69 -20.57
C LEU A 207 -9.06 8.05 -20.56
N ASN A 208 -8.63 8.52 -21.73
CA ASN A 208 -7.33 9.04 -22.05
C ASN A 208 -7.12 10.34 -21.27
N ILE A 209 -6.57 10.25 -20.07
CA ILE A 209 -6.12 11.41 -19.30
C ILE A 209 -4.62 11.25 -19.11
N GLY A 210 -3.85 11.86 -20.02
CA GLY A 210 -2.41 12.00 -19.87
C GLY A 210 -2.07 12.74 -18.57
N PRO A 211 -0.87 12.51 -17.99
CA PRO A 211 -0.48 13.20 -16.76
C PRO A 211 -0.49 14.72 -16.97
N PRO A 212 -0.93 15.52 -15.98
CA PRO A 212 -1.23 16.96 -16.12
C PRO A 212 -0.02 17.86 -16.45
N SER A 213 1.18 17.29 -16.61
CA SER A 213 2.42 18.01 -16.86
C SER A 213 3.06 17.75 -18.22
N LEU A 214 2.50 16.86 -19.06
CA LEU A 214 3.05 16.58 -20.39
C LEU A 214 2.32 17.38 -21.49
N PRO A 215 3.04 17.86 -22.52
CA PRO A 215 2.41 18.44 -23.69
C PRO A 215 1.48 17.44 -24.39
N PRO A 216 0.40 17.89 -25.06
CA PRO A 216 -0.55 17.01 -25.74
C PRO A 216 0.04 16.20 -26.92
N SER A 217 1.28 16.46 -27.34
CA SER A 217 1.97 15.74 -28.43
C SER A 217 2.72 14.46 -28.02
N TRP A 218 2.60 14.04 -26.75
CA TRP A 218 3.27 12.85 -26.24
C TRP A 218 2.31 11.66 -26.18
N SER A 219 2.73 10.52 -26.71
CA SER A 219 1.98 9.27 -26.56
C SER A 219 2.51 8.48 -25.37
N PRO A 220 1.64 8.11 -24.41
CA PRO A 220 2.05 7.34 -23.26
C PRO A 220 1.99 5.84 -23.55
N LEU A 221 3.15 5.18 -23.53
CA LEU A 221 3.20 3.72 -23.44
C LEU A 221 3.06 3.36 -21.96
N HIS A 222 1.84 3.00 -21.58
CA HIS A 222 1.56 2.52 -20.24
C HIS A 222 1.93 1.04 -20.15
N CYS A 223 2.99 0.74 -19.41
CA CYS A 223 3.15 -0.62 -18.89
C CYS A 223 2.04 -0.82 -17.84
N HIS A 224 0.95 -1.46 -18.26
CA HIS A 224 -0.21 -1.69 -17.41
C HIS A 224 0.23 -2.39 -16.11
N ARG A 225 0.12 -1.67 -14.98
CA ARG A 225 0.42 -2.07 -13.58
C ARG A 225 1.78 -1.70 -13.00
N HIS A 226 2.64 -0.98 -13.71
CA HIS A 226 3.94 -0.54 -13.18
C HIS A 226 4.02 0.95 -12.95
N SER A 227 4.67 1.38 -11.86
CA SER A 227 4.93 2.80 -11.54
C SER A 227 5.98 3.45 -12.46
N ILE A 228 6.25 2.85 -13.62
CA ILE A 228 7.14 3.37 -14.66
C ILE A 228 6.29 3.56 -15.91
N SER A 229 6.12 4.82 -16.32
CA SER A 229 5.50 5.15 -17.60
C SER A 229 6.55 5.73 -18.52
N LEU A 230 6.54 5.28 -19.77
CA LEU A 230 7.47 5.75 -20.78
C LEU A 230 6.68 6.49 -21.84
N THR A 231 7.12 7.71 -22.14
CA THR A 231 6.44 8.59 -23.09
C THR A 231 7.43 8.97 -24.18
N GLN A 232 6.99 8.88 -25.43
CA GLN A 232 7.73 9.34 -26.61
C GLN A 232 6.97 10.47 -27.30
N ARG A 233 7.72 11.39 -27.89
CA ARG A 233 7.17 12.43 -28.76
C ARG A 233 6.96 11.85 -30.15
N ILE A 234 5.71 11.78 -30.59
CA ILE A 234 5.41 11.44 -31.98
C ILE A 234 5.85 12.64 -32.84
N HIS A 235 6.84 12.41 -33.70
CA HIS A 235 7.14 13.34 -34.78
C HIS A 235 6.11 13.06 -35.89
N SER A 236 5.20 14.01 -36.09
CA SER A 236 4.42 14.16 -37.33
C SER A 236 5.17 15.06 -38.28
#